data_AF-A0A9C6DZJ1-F1
#
_entry.id   AF-A0A9C6DZJ1-F1
#
_cell.length_a   1.000
_cell.length_b   1.000
_cell.length_c   1.000
_cell.angle_alpha   90.00
_cell.angle_beta   90.00
_cell.angle_gamma   90.00
#
_symmetry.space_group_name_H-M   'P 1'
#
loop_
_entity.id
_entity.type
_entity.pdbx_description
1 polymer ?
#
loop_
_entity_poly.entity_id
_entity_poly.type
_entity_poly.pdbx_seq_one_letter_code
_entity_poly.pdbx_strand_id
1 'polypeptide(L)'
;MADHYVPVPGGSNNNNYANVEPIVDIAMRTQVQAVWAGWGHASENPKLPELLHKQNLVFLGPPEHAMWALGDKVASSIVAQTADIPTLPWSGSALKAYYSGKKIKISSDLFARGLSNAEQGLAINLFGRDCSCKHAPCDHMPTFSL
;
A
#
# COMPACT_ATOMS: atom_id res chain seq x y z
N MET A 1 -13.18 24.61 6.29
CA MET A 1 -14.02 25.08 5.16
C MET A 1 -13.08 25.40 4.01
N ALA A 2 -13.47 25.15 2.75
CA ALA A 2 -12.59 25.32 1.60
C ALA A 2 -12.82 26.67 0.91
N ASP A 3 -11.75 27.32 0.45
CA ASP A 3 -11.82 28.57 -0.31
C ASP A 3 -12.30 28.33 -1.75
N HIS A 4 -11.94 27.18 -2.32
CA HIS A 4 -12.35 26.75 -3.65
C HIS A 4 -12.83 25.31 -3.61
N TYR A 5 -13.82 24.99 -4.45
CA TYR A 5 -14.32 23.63 -4.64
C TYR A 5 -14.41 23.31 -6.14
N VAL A 6 -14.20 22.05 -6.48
CA VAL A 6 -14.31 21.54 -7.85
C VAL A 6 -15.39 20.47 -7.87
N PRO A 7 -16.42 20.58 -8.73
CA PRO A 7 -17.43 19.54 -8.84
C PRO A 7 -16.82 18.28 -9.47
N VAL A 8 -17.07 17.13 -8.85
CA VAL A 8 -16.63 15.81 -9.30
C VAL A 8 -17.83 14.92 -9.59
N PRO A 9 -17.69 13.87 -10.42
CA PRO A 9 -18.78 12.93 -10.68
C PRO A 9 -19.34 12.32 -9.39
N GLY A 10 -20.67 12.27 -9.29
CA GLY A 10 -21.36 11.60 -8.19
C GLY A 10 -21.31 10.07 -8.31
N GLY A 11 -21.91 9.39 -7.33
CA GLY A 11 -21.97 7.93 -7.29
C GLY A 11 -20.96 7.31 -6.32
N SER A 12 -20.45 6.13 -6.64
CA SER A 12 -19.52 5.41 -5.78
C SER A 12 -18.16 6.13 -5.69
N ASN A 13 -17.46 5.89 -4.58
CA ASN A 13 -16.15 6.48 -4.33
C ASN A 13 -15.12 6.21 -5.45
N ASN A 14 -15.29 5.10 -6.17
CA ASN A 14 -14.43 4.70 -7.29
C ASN A 14 -14.50 5.65 -8.49
N ASN A 15 -15.52 6.52 -8.56
CA ASN A 15 -15.68 7.49 -9.65
C ASN A 15 -15.11 8.87 -9.30
N ASN A 16 -14.79 9.12 -8.03
CA ASN A 16 -14.38 10.44 -7.54
C ASN A 16 -13.11 10.33 -6.67
N TYR A 17 -13.27 10.27 -5.36
CA TYR A 17 -12.20 10.43 -4.37
C TYR A 17 -11.27 9.22 -4.27
N ALA A 18 -11.70 8.03 -4.71
CA ALA A 18 -10.83 6.84 -4.78
C ALA A 18 -10.16 6.67 -6.16
N ASN A 19 -10.54 7.49 -7.16
CA ASN A 19 -9.94 7.43 -8.47
C ASN A 19 -8.74 8.37 -8.55
N VAL A 20 -7.57 7.81 -8.84
CA VAL A 20 -6.33 8.58 -8.89
C VAL A 20 -6.28 9.50 -10.11
N GLU A 21 -6.80 9.07 -11.27
CA GLU A 21 -6.66 9.84 -12.52
C GLU A 21 -7.40 11.20 -12.46
N PRO A 22 -8.69 11.28 -12.03
CA PRO A 22 -9.38 12.55 -11.88
C PRO A 22 -8.73 13.46 -10.84
N ILE A 23 -8.17 12.90 -9.76
CA ILE A 23 -7.49 13.71 -8.73
C ILE A 23 -6.29 14.41 -9.33
N VAL A 24 -5.46 13.70 -10.10
CA VAL A 24 -4.28 14.28 -10.74
C VAL A 24 -4.67 15.28 -11.84
N ASP A 25 -5.70 14.99 -12.66
CA ASP A 25 -6.21 15.94 -13.66
C ASP A 25 -6.68 17.25 -13.01
N ILE A 26 -7.47 17.16 -11.95
CA ILE A 26 -7.96 18.33 -11.22
C ILE A 26 -6.80 19.10 -10.61
N ALA A 27 -5.83 18.41 -10.01
CA ALA A 27 -4.65 19.04 -9.41
C ALA A 27 -3.83 19.83 -10.45
N MET A 28 -3.64 19.28 -11.65
CA MET A 28 -2.97 19.98 -12.74
C MET A 28 -3.76 21.20 -13.23
N ARG A 29 -5.08 21.06 -13.44
CA ARG A 29 -5.95 22.15 -13.92
C ARG A 29 -6.07 23.31 -12.94
N THR A 30 -6.03 23.01 -11.65
CA THR A 30 -6.12 24.00 -10.58
C THR A 30 -4.76 24.56 -10.15
N GLN A 31 -3.66 24.01 -10.70
CA GLN A 31 -2.28 24.42 -10.41
C GLN A 31 -1.95 24.42 -8.91
N VAL A 32 -2.46 23.43 -8.17
CA VAL A 32 -2.13 23.26 -6.75
C VAL A 32 -0.67 22.86 -6.58
N GLN A 33 -0.07 23.21 -5.44
CA GLN A 33 1.31 22.82 -5.13
C GLN A 33 1.37 21.44 -4.45
N ALA A 34 0.32 21.08 -3.73
CA ALA A 34 0.28 19.85 -2.97
C ALA A 34 -1.13 19.24 -2.88
N VAL A 35 -1.19 17.92 -2.69
CA VAL A 35 -2.42 17.14 -2.53
C VAL A 35 -2.38 16.40 -1.21
N TRP A 36 -3.48 16.47 -0.46
CA TRP A 36 -3.68 15.72 0.79
C TRP A 36 -4.89 14.80 0.66
N ALA A 37 -4.68 13.49 0.85
CA ALA A 37 -5.73 12.49 0.69
C ALA A 37 -6.45 12.14 2.02
N GLY A 38 -5.96 12.61 3.16
CA GLY A 38 -6.54 12.28 4.47
C GLY A 38 -6.51 10.77 4.75
N TRP A 39 -7.68 10.19 5.08
CA TRP A 39 -7.87 8.76 5.36
C TRP A 39 -9.01 8.19 4.50
N GLY A 40 -8.90 6.91 4.14
CA GLY A 40 -9.82 6.25 3.21
C GLY A 40 -9.62 6.66 1.75
N HIS A 41 -10.47 6.14 0.85
CA HIS A 41 -10.41 6.42 -0.59
C HIS A 41 -9.05 6.13 -1.22
N ALA A 42 -8.41 7.13 -1.86
CA ALA A 42 -7.10 6.98 -2.50
C ALA A 42 -5.91 7.15 -1.53
N SER A 43 -6.14 7.40 -0.23
CA SER A 43 -5.05 7.64 0.75
C SER A 43 -4.10 6.46 0.93
N GLU A 44 -4.55 5.23 0.69
CA GLU A 44 -3.75 4.00 0.78
C GLU A 44 -3.28 3.51 -0.59
N ASN A 45 -3.61 4.22 -1.67
CA ASN A 45 -3.24 3.80 -3.03
C ASN A 45 -1.86 4.37 -3.43
N PRO A 46 -0.82 3.53 -3.60
CA PRO A 46 0.53 4.00 -3.93
C PRO A 46 0.62 4.67 -5.31
N LYS A 47 -0.35 4.45 -6.21
CA LYS A 47 -0.39 5.11 -7.53
C LYS A 47 -0.61 6.62 -7.43
N LEU A 48 -1.21 7.11 -6.34
CA LEU A 48 -1.48 8.52 -6.14
C LEU A 48 -0.19 9.35 -6.00
N PRO A 49 0.69 9.11 -5.01
CA PRO A 49 1.97 9.80 -4.93
C PRO A 49 2.83 9.57 -6.18
N GLU A 50 2.80 8.37 -6.78
CA GLU A 50 3.57 8.07 -7.99
C GLU A 50 3.20 9.01 -9.15
N LEU A 51 1.90 9.18 -9.43
CA LEU A 51 1.43 10.04 -10.51
C LEU A 51 1.60 11.52 -10.18
N LEU A 52 1.43 11.93 -8.92
CA LEU A 52 1.68 13.30 -8.47
C LEU A 52 3.15 13.69 -8.64
N HIS A 53 4.08 12.81 -8.23
CA HIS A 53 5.52 13.04 -8.39
C HIS A 53 5.93 13.17 -9.86
N LYS A 54 5.32 12.38 -10.78
CA LYS A 54 5.56 12.52 -12.22
C LYS A 54 5.14 13.88 -12.78
N GLN A 55 4.18 14.55 -12.15
CA GLN A 55 3.69 15.88 -12.54
C GLN A 55 4.30 17.01 -11.71
N ASN A 56 5.36 16.75 -10.92
CA ASN A 56 5.98 17.70 -9.99
C ASN A 56 5.03 18.29 -8.93
N LEU A 57 4.01 17.53 -8.53
CA LEU A 57 3.08 17.88 -7.45
C LEU A 57 3.52 17.20 -6.14
N VAL A 58 3.42 17.91 -5.02
CA VAL A 58 3.79 17.37 -3.70
C VAL A 58 2.64 16.56 -3.12
N PHE A 59 2.90 15.33 -2.69
CA PHE A 59 1.94 14.58 -1.89
C PHE A 59 2.20 14.81 -0.40
N LEU A 60 1.18 15.26 0.34
CA LEU A 60 1.25 15.46 1.80
C LEU A 60 1.01 14.12 2.52
N GLY A 61 1.98 13.21 2.38
CA GLY A 61 1.92 11.89 2.96
C GLY A 61 3.21 11.10 2.72
N PRO A 62 3.22 9.81 3.08
CA PRO A 62 4.33 8.94 2.74
C PRO A 62 4.47 8.80 1.22
N PRO A 63 5.70 8.67 0.70
CA PRO A 63 5.93 8.41 -0.72
C PRO A 63 5.43 7.01 -1.11
N GLU A 64 5.31 6.77 -2.42
CA GLU A 64 4.77 5.53 -3.01
C GLU A 64 5.45 4.26 -2.47
N HIS A 65 6.77 4.32 -2.26
CA HIS A 65 7.55 3.21 -1.74
C HIS A 65 7.18 2.84 -0.30
N ALA A 66 6.95 3.85 0.54
CA ALA A 66 6.67 3.66 1.96
C ALA A 66 5.22 3.19 2.13
N MET A 67 4.31 3.74 1.31
CA MET A 67 2.93 3.28 1.24
C MET A 67 2.82 1.82 0.86
N TRP A 68 3.59 1.36 -0.13
CA TRP A 68 3.55 -0.06 -0.51
C TRP A 68 4.17 -0.97 0.56
N ALA A 69 5.34 -0.61 1.09
CA ALA A 69 6.06 -1.44 2.07
C ALA A 69 5.34 -1.59 3.42
N LEU A 70 4.59 -0.56 3.85
CA LEU A 70 3.92 -0.52 5.16
C LEU A 70 2.39 -0.59 5.07
N GLY A 71 1.80 -0.33 3.91
CA GLY A 71 0.34 -0.39 3.71
C GLY A 71 -0.17 -1.82 3.57
N ASP A 72 0.62 -2.70 2.94
CA ASP A 72 0.26 -4.11 2.85
C ASP A 72 0.68 -4.88 4.12
N LYS A 73 -0.21 -5.69 4.66
CA LYS A 73 0.01 -6.43 5.92
C LYS A 73 1.11 -7.47 5.82
N VAL A 74 1.24 -8.13 4.67
CA VAL A 74 2.29 -9.12 4.41
C VAL A 74 3.62 -8.40 4.29
N ALA A 75 3.71 -7.37 3.44
CA ALA A 75 4.91 -6.58 3.26
C ALA A 75 5.38 -5.94 4.58
N SER A 76 4.46 -5.31 5.32
CA SER A 76 4.75 -4.67 6.60
C SER A 76 5.20 -5.68 7.66
N SER A 77 4.65 -6.90 7.67
CA SER A 77 5.05 -7.94 8.62
C SER A 77 6.45 -8.48 8.31
N ILE A 78 6.82 -8.57 7.04
CA ILE A 78 8.19 -8.93 6.62
C ILE A 78 9.17 -7.83 7.03
N VAL A 79 8.81 -6.56 6.81
CA VAL A 79 9.62 -5.40 7.23
C VAL A 79 9.83 -5.39 8.74
N ALA A 80 8.76 -5.59 9.51
CA ALA A 80 8.83 -5.65 10.98
C ALA A 80 9.75 -6.79 11.47
N GLN A 81 9.62 -7.99 10.91
CA GLN A 81 10.50 -9.13 11.24
C GLN A 81 11.96 -8.89 10.85
N THR A 82 12.20 -8.13 9.77
CA THR A 82 13.55 -7.75 9.34
C THR A 82 14.20 -6.78 10.32
N ALA A 83 13.39 -5.93 10.96
CA ALA A 83 13.81 -5.01 12.03
C ALA A 83 13.82 -5.65 13.43
N ASP A 84 13.70 -6.99 13.52
CA ASP A 84 13.60 -7.75 14.78
C ASP A 84 12.45 -7.29 15.70
N ILE A 85 11.37 -6.76 15.12
CA ILE A 85 10.15 -6.39 15.83
C ILE A 85 9.24 -7.64 15.93
N PRO A 86 8.74 -7.98 17.13
CA PRO A 86 7.84 -9.13 17.30
C PRO A 86 6.51 -8.90 16.58
N THR A 87 6.14 -9.84 15.69
CA THR A 87 4.85 -9.86 14.98
C THR A 87 3.98 -11.01 15.47
N LEU A 88 2.66 -10.88 15.33
CA LEU A 88 1.75 -12.00 15.58
C LEU A 88 2.06 -13.20 14.66
N PRO A 89 1.80 -14.44 15.09
CA PRO A 89 1.97 -15.61 14.25
C PRO A 89 1.09 -15.52 13.00
N TRP A 90 1.69 -15.75 11.84
CA TRP A 90 1.03 -15.78 10.53
C TRP A 90 1.74 -16.77 9.58
N SER A 91 1.17 -16.99 8.40
CA SER A 91 1.70 -17.92 7.37
C SER A 91 3.17 -17.68 7.02
N GLY A 92 3.64 -16.43 7.03
CA GLY A 92 5.01 -16.02 6.73
C GLY A 92 5.88 -15.74 7.97
N SER A 93 5.63 -16.44 9.08
CA SER A 93 6.48 -16.29 10.28
C SER A 93 7.93 -16.73 9.96
N ALA A 94 8.90 -15.90 10.35
CA ALA A 94 10.34 -16.00 10.03
C ALA A 94 10.78 -15.55 8.62
N LEU A 95 9.92 -14.87 7.86
CA LEU A 95 10.34 -14.23 6.60
C LEU A 95 11.08 -12.92 6.89
N LYS A 96 12.36 -12.87 6.55
CA LYS A 96 13.21 -11.68 6.64
C LYS A 96 13.67 -11.23 5.26
N ALA A 97 13.47 -9.96 4.94
CA ALA A 97 13.99 -9.34 3.73
C ALA A 97 15.45 -8.94 3.89
N TYR A 98 16.15 -8.74 2.78
CA TYR A 98 17.51 -8.21 2.81
C TYR A 98 17.48 -6.70 3.08
N TYR A 99 18.24 -6.27 4.09
CA TYR A 99 18.38 -4.86 4.44
C TYR A 99 19.78 -4.36 4.07
N SER A 100 19.83 -3.33 3.21
CA SER A 100 21.09 -2.66 2.88
C SER A 100 21.00 -1.20 3.30
N GLY A 101 21.29 -0.93 4.58
CA GLY A 101 21.48 0.40 5.17
C GLY A 101 20.26 1.32 5.21
N LYS A 102 19.73 1.73 4.05
CA LYS A 102 18.52 2.58 3.93
C LYS A 102 17.42 1.97 3.06
N LYS A 103 17.64 0.77 2.52
CA LYS A 103 16.77 0.15 1.53
C LYS A 103 16.32 -1.23 1.99
N ILE A 104 15.02 -1.44 2.04
CA ILE A 104 14.41 -2.76 2.24
C ILE A 104 13.86 -3.19 0.88
N LYS A 105 14.33 -4.33 0.37
CA LYS A 105 13.83 -4.91 -0.88
C LYS A 105 13.11 -6.21 -0.57
N ILE A 106 11.81 -6.23 -0.81
CA ILE A 106 10.99 -7.44 -0.75
C ILE A 106 10.93 -8.01 -2.16
N SER A 107 11.46 -9.23 -2.36
CA SER A 107 11.30 -9.92 -3.64
C SER A 107 9.89 -10.49 -3.76
N SER A 108 9.40 -10.63 -4.99
CA SER A 108 8.11 -11.26 -5.27
C SER A 108 8.02 -12.67 -4.75
N ASP A 109 9.11 -13.44 -4.82
CA ASP A 109 9.18 -14.79 -4.26
C ASP A 109 9.03 -14.78 -2.74
N LEU A 110 9.59 -13.78 -2.07
CA LEU A 110 9.52 -13.67 -0.62
C LEU A 110 8.11 -13.26 -0.16
N PHE A 111 7.47 -12.34 -0.88
CA PHE A 111 6.08 -11.99 -0.61
C PHE A 111 5.12 -13.14 -0.89
N ALA A 112 5.32 -13.87 -2.00
CA ALA A 112 4.51 -15.03 -2.35
C ALA A 112 4.57 -16.15 -1.31
N ARG A 113 5.72 -16.34 -0.64
CA ARG A 113 5.84 -17.29 0.49
C ARG A 113 5.00 -16.90 1.70
N GLY A 114 4.66 -15.61 1.86
CA GLY A 114 3.77 -15.14 2.91
C GLY A 114 2.29 -15.37 2.61
N LEU A 115 1.94 -15.61 1.34
CA LEU A 115 0.57 -15.87 0.92
C LEU A 115 0.27 -17.36 0.99
N SER A 116 -0.93 -17.70 1.48
CA SER A 116 -1.45 -19.05 1.47
C SER A 116 -2.68 -19.12 0.57
N ASN A 117 -2.73 -20.12 -0.30
CA ASN A 117 -3.94 -20.44 -1.05
C ASN A 117 -5.04 -20.98 -0.14
N ALA A 118 -6.30 -21.07 -0.59
CA ALA A 118 -7.42 -21.53 0.23
C ALA A 118 -7.18 -22.90 0.88
N GLU A 119 -6.59 -23.86 0.14
CA GLU A 119 -6.26 -25.18 0.68
C GLU A 119 -5.09 -25.14 1.67
N GLN A 120 -4.08 -24.31 1.41
CA GLN A 120 -2.95 -24.11 2.32
C GLN A 120 -3.37 -23.39 3.60
N GLY A 121 -4.30 -22.43 3.51
CA GLY A 121 -4.89 -21.73 4.65
C GLY A 121 -5.63 -22.68 5.58
N LEU A 122 -6.33 -23.68 5.02
CA LEU A 122 -6.98 -24.74 5.80
C LEU A 122 -5.97 -25.67 6.50
N ALA A 123 -4.83 -25.94 5.84
CA ALA A 123 -3.73 -26.73 6.39
C ALA A 123 -2.96 -25.99 7.50
N ILE A 124 -2.98 -24.65 7.53
CA ILE A 124 -2.34 -23.79 8.55
C ILE A 124 -3.16 -23.74 9.87
N ASN A 125 -3.97 -24.77 10.14
CA ASN A 125 -4.65 -25.02 11.43
C ASN A 125 -3.68 -25.23 12.63
N LEU A 126 -2.39 -24.94 12.45
CA LEU A 126 -1.29 -25.11 13.41
C LEU A 126 -1.30 -24.09 14.56
N PHE A 127 -2.06 -22.98 14.47
CA PHE A 127 -2.03 -21.90 15.48
C PHE A 127 -3.26 -21.80 16.38
N GLY A 128 -4.10 -22.84 16.41
CA GLY A 128 -5.37 -22.85 17.16
C GLY A 128 -6.56 -22.53 16.25
N ARG A 129 -7.76 -22.95 16.67
CA ARG A 129 -8.98 -23.01 15.83
C ARG A 129 -9.51 -21.65 15.33
N ASP A 130 -8.89 -20.54 15.73
CA ASP A 130 -9.33 -19.18 15.42
C ASP A 130 -8.30 -18.44 14.56
N CYS A 131 -8.36 -18.61 13.24
CA CYS A 131 -7.57 -17.85 12.26
C CYS A 131 -8.42 -16.79 11.54
N SER A 132 -7.83 -15.62 11.22
CA SER A 132 -8.49 -14.58 10.44
C SER A 132 -7.93 -14.50 9.02
N CYS A 133 -8.74 -14.84 8.03
CA CYS A 133 -8.38 -14.65 6.62
C CYS A 133 -8.46 -13.17 6.25
N LYS A 134 -7.36 -12.62 5.72
CA LYS A 134 -7.31 -11.25 5.19
C LYS A 134 -6.91 -11.31 3.72
N HIS A 135 -7.55 -10.46 2.92
CA HIS A 135 -7.24 -10.32 1.51
C HIS A 135 -5.90 -9.59 1.35
N ALA A 136 -5.06 -10.07 0.43
CA ALA A 136 -3.86 -9.40 -0.03
C ALA A 136 -4.04 -9.09 -1.53
N PRO A 137 -3.80 -7.85 -1.99
CA PRO A 137 -3.93 -7.49 -3.39
C PRO A 137 -2.87 -8.20 -4.25
N CYS A 138 -3.29 -8.80 -5.37
CA CYS A 138 -2.41 -9.50 -6.31
C CYS A 138 -1.71 -8.58 -7.34
N ASP A 139 -1.98 -7.27 -7.31
CA ASP A 139 -1.57 -6.38 -8.39
C ASP A 139 -0.08 -6.01 -8.35
N HIS A 140 0.53 -6.21 -9.52
CA HIS A 140 1.90 -5.95 -9.95
C HIS A 140 2.88 -5.41 -8.90
N MET A 141 3.81 -6.28 -8.51
CA MET A 141 4.99 -5.86 -7.77
C MET A 141 5.95 -5.11 -8.68
N PRO A 142 6.24 -3.85 -8.37
CA PRO A 142 7.32 -3.15 -9.02
C PRO A 142 8.61 -3.61 -8.28
N THR A 143 9.59 -4.22 -8.99
CA THR A 143 10.97 -4.48 -8.49
C THR A 143 11.71 -3.19 -8.13
N PHE A 144 11.31 -2.52 -7.05
CA PHE A 144 11.58 -1.09 -6.94
C PHE A 144 12.57 -0.75 -5.83
N SER A 145 13.33 0.29 -6.13
CA SER A 145 14.51 0.74 -5.40
C SER A 145 14.11 1.98 -4.60
N LEU A 146 14.21 1.88 -3.28
CA LEU A 146 14.27 3.03 -2.38
C LEU A 146 15.52 3.87 -2.64
#